data_AF-A0AAW4YDJ6-F1
#
_entry.id   AF-A0AAW4YDJ6-F1
#
_cell.length_a   1.000
_cell.length_b   1.000
_cell.length_c   1.000
_cell.angle_alpha   90.00
_cell.angle_beta   90.00
_cell.angle_gamma   90.00
#
_symmetry.space_group_name_H-M   'P 1'
#
loop_
_entity.id
_entity.type
_entity.pdbx_description
1 polymer ?
#
loop_
_entity_poly.entity_id
_entity_poly.type
_entity_poly.pdbx_seq_one_letter_code
_entity_poly.pdbx_strand_id
1 'polypeptide(L)' 'DKTRFEVTYTRNQDILKNKPGIHYGQPILEQNKDGQRFIVVYEVDWKNKTVKVVEKYSDQNKPYKEG' A
#
# COMPACT_ATOMS: atom_id res chain seq x y z
N ASP A 1 -6.99 -5.46 29.89
CA ASP A 1 -6.71 -6.08 28.58
C ASP A 1 -6.36 -5.02 27.57
N LYS A 2 -5.42 -5.34 26.70
CA LYS A 2 -5.01 -4.51 25.57
C LYS A 2 -5.15 -5.32 24.29
N THR A 3 -5.51 -4.67 23.20
CA THR A 3 -5.65 -5.31 21.88
C THR A 3 -4.78 -4.58 20.88
N ARG A 4 -4.19 -5.35 19.95
CA ARG A 4 -3.41 -4.79 18.84
C ARG A 4 -4.17 -4.91 17.54
N PHE A 5 -4.13 -3.86 16.74
CA PHE A 5 -4.67 -3.82 15.38
C PHE A 5 -3.55 -3.45 14.42
N GLU A 6 -3.32 -4.31 13.43
CA GLU A 6 -2.47 -3.96 12.29
C GLU A 6 -3.35 -3.36 11.19
N VAL A 7 -2.98 -2.16 10.74
CA VAL A 7 -3.69 -1.43 9.70
C VAL A 7 -2.74 -1.18 8.54
N THR A 8 -3.12 -1.66 7.35
CA THR A 8 -2.30 -1.60 6.14
C THR A 8 -2.99 -0.76 5.07
N TYR A 9 -2.41 0.41 4.76
CA TYR A 9 -2.77 1.18 3.57
C TYR A 9 -1.86 0.74 2.42
N THR A 10 -2.44 0.34 1.29
CA THR A 10 -1.66 -0.02 0.10
C THR A 10 -2.13 0.76 -1.12
N ARG A 11 -1.18 1.32 -1.86
CA ARG A 11 -1.38 1.91 -3.18
C ARG A 11 -0.79 0.98 -4.21
N ASN A 12 -1.63 0.40 -5.06
CA ASN A 12 -1.17 -0.29 -6.25
C ASN A 12 -0.98 0.70 -7.39
N GLN A 13 0.00 0.43 -8.26
CA GLN A 13 0.32 1.28 -9.40
C GLN A 13 0.37 0.42 -10.67
N ASP A 14 -0.50 0.78 -11.60
CA ASP A 14 -0.39 0.37 -12.98
C ASP A 14 0.64 1.26 -13.69
N ILE A 15 1.36 0.70 -14.66
CA ILE A 15 2.26 1.46 -15.52
C ILE A 15 1.72 1.42 -16.95
N LEU A 16 1.36 2.59 -17.47
CA LEU A 16 0.99 2.78 -18.88
C LEU A 16 2.22 3.26 -19.65
N LYS A 17 2.72 2.44 -20.57
CA LYS A 17 3.85 2.76 -21.44
C LYS A 17 3.34 3.16 -22.82
N ASN A 18 3.56 4.42 -23.19
CA ASN A 18 3.28 4.95 -24.52
C ASN A 18 4.57 5.05 -25.34
N LYS A 19 4.45 4.83 -26.66
CA LYS A 19 5.57 4.96 -27.59
C LYS A 19 5.66 6.41 -28.10
N PRO A 20 6.80 7.11 -27.96
CA PRO A 20 7.01 8.40 -28.60
C PRO A 20 7.26 8.24 -30.11
N GLY A 21 6.91 9.26 -30.90
CA GLY A 21 7.13 9.31 -32.34
C GLY A 21 5.92 9.85 -33.12
N ILE A 22 6.05 9.96 -34.44
CA ILE A 22 4.99 10.47 -35.33
C ILE A 22 3.97 9.40 -35.75
N HIS A 23 4.27 8.13 -35.49
CA HIS A 23 3.39 7.01 -35.78
C HIS A 23 2.74 6.50 -34.51
N TYR A 24 1.48 6.10 -34.64
CA TYR A 24 0.78 5.44 -33.55
C TYR A 24 1.54 4.16 -33.12
N GLY A 25 1.78 4.06 -31.81
CA GLY A 25 2.19 2.82 -31.16
C GLY A 25 1.14 2.44 -30.14
N GLN A 26 0.73 1.18 -30.14
CA GLN A 26 -0.24 0.66 -29.17
C GLN A 26 0.31 0.81 -27.74
N PRO A 27 -0.43 1.46 -26.81
CA PRO A 27 -0.05 1.55 -25.41
C PRO A 27 0.05 0.18 -24.75
N ILE A 28 0.99 0.04 -23.81
CA ILE A 28 1.16 -1.19 -23.01
C ILE A 28 0.73 -0.88 -21.57
N LEU A 29 -0.21 -1.67 -21.05
CA LEU A 29 -0.61 -1.63 -19.64
C LEU A 29 0.13 -2.73 -18.86
N GLU A 30 0.86 -2.33 -17.83
CA GLU A 30 1.40 -3.24 -16.82
C GLU A 30 0.59 -3.07 -15.53
N GLN A 31 -0.42 -3.92 -15.35
CA GLN A 31 -1.36 -3.84 -14.23
C GLN A 31 -0.70 -4.26 -12.90
N ASN A 32 -0.97 -3.52 -11.82
CA ASN A 32 -0.43 -3.69 -10.48
C ASN A 32 1.09 -4.00 -10.50
N LYS A 33 1.81 -3.28 -11.36
CA LYS A 33 3.23 -3.52 -11.62
C LYS A 33 4.11 -3.11 -10.45
N ASP A 34 3.74 -2.03 -9.80
CA ASP A 34 4.40 -1.49 -8.61
C ASP A 34 3.35 -1.20 -7.52
N GLY A 35 3.80 -0.92 -6.31
CA GLY A 35 2.95 -0.48 -5.23
C GLY A 35 3.72 -0.12 -3.97
N GLN A 36 3.11 0.69 -3.14
CA GLN A 36 3.63 1.10 -1.85
C GLN A 36 2.65 0.72 -0.77
N ARG A 37 3.16 0.23 0.36
CA ARG A 37 2.34 -0.05 1.53
C ARG A 37 2.88 0.69 2.74
N PHE A 38 1.94 1.15 3.56
CA PHE A 38 2.18 1.83 4.80
C PHE A 38 1.40 1.11 5.89
N ILE A 39 2.13 0.54 6.84
CA ILE A 39 1.56 -0.36 7.83
C ILE A 39 1.85 0.17 9.23
N VAL A 40 0.81 0.20 10.05
CA VAL A 40 0.86 0.73 11.41
C VAL A 40 0.20 -0.26 12.35
N VAL A 41 0.88 -0.55 13.45
CA VAL A 41 0.33 -1.34 14.54
C VAL A 41 -0.10 -0.39 15.66
N TYR A 42 -1.38 -0.44 15.97
CA TYR A 42 -1.99 0.32 17.07
C TYR A 42 -2.24 -0.60 18.26
N GLU A 43 -1.87 -0.17 19.46
CA GLU A 43 -2.24 -0.79 20.72
C GLU A 43 -3.36 0.02 21.39
N VAL A 44 -4.47 -0.64 21.69
CA VAL A 44 -5.65 -0.07 22.34
C VAL A 44 -5.72 -0.60 23.77
N ASP A 45 -5.75 0.32 24.73
CA ASP A 45 -6.01 0.01 26.15
C ASP A 45 -7.47 0.30 26.48
N TRP A 46 -8.26 -0.76 26.65
CA TRP A 46 -9.71 -0.67 26.87
C TRP A 46 -10.09 -0.07 28.22
N LYS A 47 -9.23 -0.26 29.23
CA LYS A 47 -9.47 0.25 30.59
C LYS A 47 -9.18 1.75 30.62
N ASN A 48 -8.05 2.15 30.05
CA ASN A 48 -7.60 3.55 30.08
C ASN A 48 -8.18 4.40 28.94
N LYS A 49 -8.90 3.80 27.97
CA LYS A 49 -9.45 4.48 26.79
C LYS A 49 -8.38 5.22 25.99
N THR A 50 -7.22 4.59 25.82
CA THR A 50 -6.10 5.16 25.05
C THR A 50 -5.76 4.30 23.85
N VAL A 51 -5.24 4.96 22.81
CA VAL A 51 -4.71 4.33 21.61
C VAL A 51 -3.31 4.86 21.40
N LYS A 52 -2.36 3.96 21.09
CA LYS A 52 -0.97 4.33 20.82
C LYS A 52 -0.48 3.61 19.58
N VAL A 53 0.32 4.29 18.78
CA VAL A 53 1.11 3.63 17.74
C VAL A 53 2.29 2.95 18.42
N VAL A 54 2.42 1.64 18.23
CA VAL A 54 3.54 0.85 18.78
C VAL A 54 4.57 0.52 17.72
N GLU A 55 4.15 0.35 16.46
CA GLU A 55 5.04 0.08 15.33
C GLU A 55 4.55 0.80 14.07
N LYS A 56 5.49 1.19 13.22
CA LYS A 56 5.23 1.87 11.94
C LYS A 56 6.28 1.43 10.93
N TYR A 57 5.85 0.90 9.79
CA TYR A 57 6.73 0.50 8.71
C TYR A 57 6.17 0.89 7.33
N SER A 58 7.06 1.07 6.37
CA SER A 58 6.73 1.48 5.01
C SER A 58 7.56 0.69 4.01
N ASP A 59 6.90 0.06 3.04
CA ASP A 59 7.56 -0.69 1.99
C ASP A 59 7.23 -0.15 0.60
N GLN A 60 8.22 -0.22 -0.28
CA GLN A 60 8.11 0.07 -1.71
C GLN A 60 8.13 -1.26 -2.49
N ASN A 61 7.67 -1.27 -3.75
CA ASN A 61 7.64 -2.44 -4.62
C ASN A 61 6.79 -3.61 -4.07
N LYS A 62 5.70 -3.29 -3.35
CA LYS A 62 4.78 -4.25 -2.74
C LYS A 62 3.33 -3.96 -3.14
N PRO A 63 2.94 -4.16 -4.42
CA PRO A 63 1.54 -4.15 -4.81
C PRO A 63 0.78 -5.27 -4.07
N TYR A 64 -0.41 -4.96 -3.58
CA TYR A 64 -1.30 -5.95 -2.97
C TYR A 64 -2.06 -6.72 -4.06
N LYS A 65 -2.00 -8.06 -4.02
CA LYS A 65 -2.56 -8.95 -5.07
C LYS A 65 -3.35 -10.14 -4.51
N GLU A 66 -3.66 -10.14 -3.22
CA GLU A 66 -4.24 -11.29 -2.50
C GLU A 66 -5.74 -11.15 -2.19
N GLY A 67 -6.42 -10.23 -2.90
CA GLY A 67 -7.86 -9.98 -2.75
C GLY A 67 -8.75 -10.91 -3.56
#